data_AF-A0A7S1KUJ7-F1
#
_entry.id   AF-A0A7S1KUJ7-F1
#
_cell.length_a   1.000
_cell.length_b   1.000
_cell.length_c   1.000
_cell.angle_alpha   90.00
_cell.angle_beta   90.00
_cell.angle_gamma   90.00
#
_symmetry.space_group_name_H-M   'P 1'
#
loop_
_entity.id
_entity.type
_entity.pdbx_description
1 polymer ?
#
loop_
_entity_poly.entity_id
_entity_poly.type
_entity_poly.pdbx_seq_one_letter_code
_entity_poly.pdbx_strand_id
1 'polypeptide(L)'
;MGKKGKDEAPDERKLRIAIVSSDRCKPKKCKQECKKFCPVVRTGKLCVEVTKDSKICWISEPLCIGCGICVKKCPFEAISIINLPKDLAKETTHRYGANTFKLHRLPTPRPGQVLGLVGTNGIGKSTALKILAGKQKPNLGRHDNPPDCQEIL
;
A
#
# COMPACT_ATOMS: atom_id res chain seq x y z
N MET A 1 -31.58 -25.35 13.39
CA MET A 1 -30.35 -24.53 13.54
C MET A 1 -29.49 -24.67 12.29
N GLY A 2 -28.95 -23.57 11.79
CA GLY A 2 -28.08 -23.58 10.60
C GLY A 2 -28.07 -22.23 9.91
N LYS A 3 -27.68 -21.17 10.65
CA LYS A 3 -27.43 -19.86 10.04
C LYS A 3 -26.22 -20.02 9.12
N LYS A 4 -26.47 -20.13 7.81
CA LYS A 4 -25.45 -20.01 6.77
C LYS A 4 -24.72 -18.69 7.01
N GLY A 5 -23.43 -18.79 7.33
CA GLY A 5 -22.53 -17.65 7.38
C GLY A 5 -22.63 -16.92 6.06
N LYS A 6 -23.05 -15.66 6.10
CA LYS A 6 -22.83 -14.76 4.98
C LYS A 6 -21.33 -14.59 4.89
N ASP A 7 -20.72 -15.24 3.90
CA ASP A 7 -19.42 -14.81 3.37
C ASP A 7 -19.65 -13.41 2.80
N GLU A 8 -19.44 -12.40 3.65
CA GLU A 8 -19.39 -11.01 3.22
C GLU A 8 -18.25 -10.90 2.21
N ALA A 9 -18.61 -10.53 0.98
CA ALA A 9 -17.70 -10.29 -0.12
C ALA A 9 -16.47 -9.49 0.36
N PRO A 10 -15.26 -9.78 -0.16
CA PRO A 10 -14.07 -9.03 0.22
C PRO A 10 -14.33 -7.56 -0.12
N ASP A 11 -14.46 -6.77 0.95
CA ASP A 11 -14.72 -5.35 0.91
C ASP A 11 -13.81 -4.72 -0.16
N GLU A 12 -14.38 -3.93 -1.06
CA GLU A 12 -13.65 -3.04 -1.95
C GLU A 12 -12.92 -1.93 -1.16
N ARG A 13 -12.21 -2.30 -0.10
CA ARG A 13 -11.43 -1.40 0.74
C ARG A 13 -10.25 -0.94 -0.09
N LYS A 14 -10.30 0.35 -0.44
CA LYS A 14 -9.12 1.14 -0.84
C LYS A 14 -7.94 0.66 0.01
N LEU A 15 -6.90 0.10 -0.61
CA LEU A 15 -5.69 -0.27 0.09
C LEU A 15 -5.09 1.02 0.63
N ARG A 16 -5.00 1.14 1.95
CA ARG A 16 -4.47 2.32 2.62
C ARG A 16 -3.28 1.89 3.44
N ILE A 17 -2.18 2.58 3.25
CA ILE A 17 -0.96 2.32 4.00
C ILE A 17 -0.79 3.45 5.02
N ALA A 18 -0.63 3.09 6.29
CA ALA A 18 -0.36 4.04 7.36
C ALA A 18 1.08 3.83 7.86
N ILE A 19 1.97 4.78 7.57
CA ILE A 19 3.37 4.73 7.96
C ILE A 19 3.56 5.59 9.21
N VAL A 20 4.19 5.03 10.25
CA VAL A 20 4.60 5.78 11.43
C VAL A 20 6.12 5.67 11.58
N SER A 21 6.80 6.82 11.59
CA SER A 21 8.25 6.89 11.76
C SER A 21 8.61 6.72 13.23
N SER A 22 9.40 5.68 13.55
CA SER A 22 9.89 5.38 14.90
C SER A 22 10.78 6.49 15.46
N ASP A 23 11.53 7.18 14.60
CA ASP A 23 12.50 8.20 15.02
C ASP A 23 11.81 9.50 15.45
N ARG A 24 10.66 9.79 14.82
CA ARG A 24 9.88 11.01 15.05
C ARG A 24 8.73 10.80 16.03
N CYS A 25 8.15 9.60 16.08
CA CYS A 25 7.01 9.33 16.97
C CYS A 25 7.47 9.29 18.43
N LYS A 26 7.04 10.26 19.23
CA LYS A 26 7.36 10.32 20.67
C LYS A 26 6.07 10.40 21.50
N PRO A 27 5.40 9.27 21.80
CA PRO A 27 4.13 9.24 22.54
C PRO A 27 4.16 9.94 23.90
N LYS A 28 5.29 9.89 24.60
CA LYS A 28 5.53 10.60 25.87
C LYS A 28 5.42 12.12 25.74
N LYS A 29 5.79 12.68 24.58
CA LYS A 29 5.86 14.13 24.33
C LYS A 29 4.70 14.65 23.46
N CYS A 30 4.00 13.79 22.73
CA CYS A 30 2.98 14.20 21.75
C CYS A 30 1.55 14.29 22.30
N LYS A 31 1.31 14.06 23.60
CA LYS A 31 -0.03 14.06 24.24
C LYS A 31 -1.08 13.16 23.58
N GLN A 32 -0.66 12.21 22.72
CA GLN A 32 -1.51 11.25 22.00
C GLN A 32 -2.57 11.91 21.09
N GLU A 33 -2.23 13.03 20.47
CA GLU A 33 -3.12 13.78 19.58
C GLU A 33 -3.71 12.92 18.44
N CYS A 34 -2.94 11.96 17.92
CA CYS A 34 -3.40 11.03 16.88
C CYS A 34 -4.61 10.19 17.31
N LYS A 35 -4.66 9.75 18.58
CA LYS A 35 -5.79 8.99 19.14
C LYS A 35 -6.98 9.90 19.44
N LYS A 36 -6.72 11.08 20.04
CA LYS A 36 -7.76 12.04 20.44
C LYS A 36 -8.54 12.61 19.26
N PHE A 37 -7.84 12.95 18.17
CA PHE A 37 -8.44 13.59 17.00
C PHE A 37 -8.88 12.60 15.92
N CYS A 38 -8.60 11.31 16.06
CA CYS A 38 -9.06 10.33 15.09
C CYS A 38 -10.59 10.20 15.15
N PRO A 39 -11.31 10.48 14.04
CA PRO A 39 -12.77 10.42 14.02
C PRO A 39 -13.27 9.00 14.29
N VAL A 40 -12.56 7.99 13.77
CA VAL A 40 -12.92 6.57 13.91
C VAL A 40 -12.79 6.10 15.37
N VAL A 41 -11.78 6.60 16.09
CA VAL A 41 -11.63 6.36 17.53
C VAL A 41 -12.74 7.06 18.32
N ARG A 42 -13.12 8.28 17.94
CA ARG A 42 -14.25 8.98 18.54
C ARG A 42 -15.59 8.27 18.31
N THR A 43 -15.70 7.47 17.25
CA THR A 43 -16.86 6.61 16.98
C THR A 43 -16.83 5.28 17.78
N GLY A 44 -15.80 5.06 18.61
CA GLY A 44 -15.68 3.86 19.46
C GLY A 44 -14.91 2.69 18.82
N LYS A 45 -14.32 2.84 17.63
CA LYS A 45 -13.52 1.78 17.00
C LYS A 45 -12.02 1.97 17.27
N LEU A 46 -11.28 0.87 17.43
CA LEU A 46 -9.84 0.90 17.71
C LEU A 46 -8.99 1.15 16.44
N CYS A 47 -9.10 2.35 15.87
CA CYS A 47 -8.32 2.72 14.68
C CYS A 47 -6.89 3.16 15.01
N VAL A 48 -6.67 3.80 16.16
CA VAL A 48 -5.35 4.27 16.60
C VAL A 48 -5.12 3.81 18.03
N GLU A 49 -4.05 3.05 18.23
CA GLU A 49 -3.64 2.51 19.52
C GLU A 49 -2.31 3.14 19.92
N VAL A 50 -2.31 3.88 21.02
CA VAL A 50 -1.11 4.51 21.59
C VAL A 50 -1.34 4.75 23.08
N THR A 51 -0.34 4.40 23.89
CA THR A 51 -0.27 4.73 25.32
C THR A 51 0.92 5.65 25.58
N LYS A 52 1.10 6.14 26.81
CA LYS A 52 2.25 7.01 27.15
C LYS A 52 3.56 6.21 27.13
N ASP A 53 3.47 4.92 27.42
CA ASP A 53 4.63 4.02 27.53
C ASP A 53 4.96 3.33 26.21
N SER A 54 4.05 3.36 25.24
CA SER A 54 4.31 2.88 23.89
C SER A 54 5.52 3.61 23.27
N LYS A 55 6.40 2.84 22.64
CA LYS A 55 7.52 3.39 21.84
C LYS A 55 6.99 4.07 20.57
N ILE A 56 5.93 3.54 19.96
CA ILE A 56 5.35 4.02 18.70
C ILE A 56 3.82 3.95 18.74
N CYS A 57 3.17 4.76 17.91
CA CYS A 57 1.73 4.73 17.66
C CYS A 57 1.40 3.63 16.64
N TRP A 58 0.35 2.85 16.89
CA TRP A 58 -0.19 1.86 15.94
C TRP A 58 -1.47 2.38 15.27
N ILE A 59 -1.59 2.21 13.96
CA ILE A 59 -2.77 2.62 13.18
C ILE A 59 -3.29 1.42 12.40
N SER A 60 -4.56 1.08 12.61
CA SER A 60 -5.23 0.02 11.89
C SER A 60 -5.61 0.49 10.49
N GLU A 61 -4.90 0.01 9.48
CA GLU A 61 -5.18 0.22 8.06
C GLU A 61 -6.61 -0.18 7.61
N PRO A 62 -7.19 -1.31 8.05
CA PRO A 62 -8.54 -1.69 7.64
C PRO A 62 -9.64 -0.81 8.25
N LEU A 63 -9.39 -0.20 9.41
CA LEU A 63 -10.35 0.69 10.09
C LEU A 63 -10.14 2.17 9.72
N CYS A 64 -8.95 2.54 9.26
CA CYS A 64 -8.63 3.91 8.87
C CYS A 64 -9.39 4.32 7.60
N ILE A 65 -10.17 5.40 7.71
CA ILE A 65 -10.91 5.97 6.57
C ILE A 65 -10.03 6.85 5.66
N GLY A 66 -8.80 7.17 6.09
CA GLY A 66 -7.87 8.01 5.32
C GLY A 66 -8.15 9.51 5.41
N CYS A 67 -8.77 9.99 6.50
CA CYS A 67 -9.10 11.42 6.68
C CYS A 67 -7.89 12.36 6.84
N GLY A 68 -6.69 11.83 7.14
CA GLY A 68 -5.46 12.61 7.29
C GLY A 68 -5.38 13.50 8.54
N ILE A 69 -6.37 13.44 9.45
CA ILE A 69 -6.40 14.29 10.65
C ILE A 69 -5.22 14.01 11.58
N CYS A 70 -4.87 12.74 11.78
CA CYS A 70 -3.72 12.35 12.60
C CYS A 70 -2.39 12.84 12.04
N VAL A 71 -2.26 12.97 10.71
CA VAL A 71 -1.07 13.54 10.05
C VAL A 71 -0.96 15.02 10.40
N LYS A 72 -2.03 15.79 10.20
CA LYS A 72 -2.06 17.24 10.46
C LYS A 72 -1.91 17.60 11.95
N LYS A 73 -2.38 16.74 12.85
CA LYS A 73 -2.34 16.97 14.30
C LYS A 73 -1.10 16.40 14.98
N CYS A 74 -0.26 15.66 14.26
CA CYS A 74 0.98 15.14 14.84
C CYS A 74 2.01 16.28 14.97
N PRO A 75 2.45 16.66 16.18
CA PRO A 75 3.43 17.74 16.35
C PRO A 75 4.83 17.39 15.84
N PHE A 76 5.09 16.11 15.54
CA PHE A 76 6.38 15.62 15.04
C PHE A 76 6.31 15.14 13.59
N GLU A 77 5.17 15.33 12.91
CA GLU A 77 4.94 14.86 11.54
C GLU A 77 5.31 13.38 11.31
N ALA A 78 5.14 12.56 12.36
CA ALA A 78 5.62 11.19 12.39
C ALA A 78 4.71 10.21 11.62
N ILE A 79 3.55 10.66 11.15
CA ILE A 79 2.50 9.81 10.56
C ILE A 79 2.32 10.20 9.09
N SER A 80 2.21 9.21 8.21
CA SER A 80 1.87 9.41 6.80
C SER A 80 0.80 8.42 6.39
N ILE A 81 -0.26 8.90 5.73
CA ILE A 81 -1.33 8.05 5.21
C ILE A 81 -1.31 8.13 3.69
N ILE A 82 -1.17 6.98 3.04
CA ILE A 82 -1.17 6.83 1.60
C ILE A 82 -2.42 6.06 1.21
N ASN A 83 -3.32 6.72 0.48
CA ASN A 83 -4.46 6.05 -0.14
C ASN A 83 -3.99 5.50 -1.49
N LEU A 84 -3.85 4.18 -1.62
CA LEU A 84 -3.58 3.60 -2.93
C LEU A 84 -4.88 3.57 -3.76
N PRO A 85 -4.80 3.90 -5.06
CA PRO A 85 -5.90 3.69 -5.97
C PRO A 85 -6.23 2.18 -6.08
N LYS A 86 -7.52 1.86 -6.11
CA LYS A 86 -8.06 0.48 -6.10
C LYS A 86 -7.65 -0.36 -7.32
N ASP A 87 -7.19 0.26 -8.41
CA ASP A 87 -7.08 -0.39 -9.73
C ASP A 87 -5.76 -1.11 -10.01
N LEU A 88 -4.75 -0.96 -9.16
CA LEU A 88 -3.44 -1.56 -9.42
C LEU A 88 -3.47 -3.10 -9.35
N ALA A 89 -4.42 -3.71 -8.65
CA ALA A 89 -4.50 -5.16 -8.56
C ALA A 89 -4.72 -5.83 -9.93
N LYS A 90 -5.59 -5.25 -10.78
CA LYS A 90 -5.92 -5.79 -12.11
C LYS A 90 -4.78 -5.65 -13.12
N GLU A 91 -3.93 -4.64 -12.97
CA GLU A 91 -2.86 -4.32 -13.94
C GLU A 91 -1.48 -4.80 -13.48
N THR A 92 -1.46 -5.88 -12.72
CA THR A 92 -0.21 -6.47 -12.27
C THR A 92 0.50 -7.09 -13.46
N THR A 93 1.67 -6.56 -13.79
CA THR A 93 2.54 -7.13 -14.82
C THR A 93 3.43 -8.22 -14.24
N HIS A 94 4.04 -7.96 -13.08
CA HIS A 94 4.97 -8.91 -12.47
C HIS A 94 4.99 -8.80 -10.95
N ARG A 95 5.19 -9.92 -10.26
CA ARG A 95 5.37 -10.01 -8.81
C ARG A 95 6.45 -11.04 -8.48
N TYR A 96 7.42 -10.67 -7.65
CA TYR A 96 8.51 -11.60 -7.29
C TYR A 96 8.11 -12.66 -6.25
N GLY A 97 7.08 -12.40 -5.43
CA GLY A 97 6.62 -13.31 -4.38
C GLY A 97 5.48 -12.73 -3.55
N ALA A 98 4.96 -13.51 -2.61
CA ALA A 98 3.99 -13.03 -1.62
C ALA A 98 4.56 -11.81 -0.85
N ASN A 99 3.77 -10.74 -0.75
CA ASN A 99 4.12 -9.46 -0.13
C ASN A 99 5.39 -8.75 -0.65
N THR A 100 5.95 -9.19 -1.78
CA THR A 100 7.08 -8.50 -2.40
C THR A 100 6.63 -7.38 -3.33
N PHE A 101 7.62 -6.67 -3.87
CA PHE A 101 7.44 -5.71 -4.95
C PHE A 101 6.55 -6.26 -6.08
N LYS A 102 5.64 -5.42 -6.53
CA LYS A 102 4.65 -5.67 -7.58
C LYS A 102 4.79 -4.57 -8.63
N LEU A 103 5.13 -4.97 -9.85
CA LEU A 103 5.17 -4.07 -10.98
C LEU A 103 3.78 -3.97 -11.59
N HIS A 104 3.37 -2.74 -11.86
CA HIS A 104 2.08 -2.43 -12.45
C HIS A 104 2.28 -1.66 -13.75
N ARG A 105 1.64 -2.15 -14.82
CA ARG A 105 1.77 -1.65 -16.18
C ARG A 105 3.22 -1.70 -16.71
N LEU A 106 3.36 -1.54 -18.03
CA LEU A 106 4.64 -1.32 -18.69
C LEU A 106 4.53 -0.08 -19.58
N PRO A 107 5.61 0.70 -19.70
CA PRO A 107 5.64 1.77 -20.67
C PRO A 107 5.81 1.18 -22.08
N THR A 108 5.02 1.65 -23.04
CA THR A 108 5.05 1.15 -24.43
C THR A 108 5.98 2.03 -25.28
N PRO A 109 7.14 1.53 -25.74
CA PRO A 109 8.02 2.29 -26.61
C PRO A 109 7.36 2.52 -27.98
N ARG A 110 7.62 3.69 -28.58
CA ARG A 110 7.15 4.04 -29.94
C ARG A 110 8.34 4.14 -30.90
N PRO A 111 8.25 3.57 -32.12
CA PRO A 111 9.32 3.69 -33.11
C PRO A 111 9.66 5.16 -33.42
N GLY A 112 10.95 5.46 -33.56
CA GLY A 112 11.42 6.81 -33.89
C GLY A 112 11.35 7.83 -32.76
N GLN A 113 11.00 7.43 -31.53
CA GLN A 113 10.91 8.32 -30.37
C GLN A 113 11.79 7.82 -29.20
N VAL A 114 12.33 8.76 -28.43
CA VAL A 114 13.07 8.46 -27.20
C VAL A 114 12.09 8.42 -26.03
N LEU A 115 11.94 7.25 -25.39
CA LEU A 115 11.11 7.06 -24.21
C LEU A 115 11.91 7.33 -22.93
N GLY A 116 11.56 8.40 -22.21
CA GLY A 116 12.13 8.70 -20.88
C GLY A 116 11.34 8.01 -19.76
N LEU A 117 12.04 7.27 -18.88
CA LEU A 117 11.45 6.63 -17.70
C LEU A 117 12.04 7.23 -16.41
N VAL A 118 11.26 8.08 -15.74
CA VAL A 118 11.69 8.81 -14.54
C VAL A 118 10.84 8.42 -13.34
N GLY A 119 11.46 8.31 -12.17
CA GLY A 119 10.79 7.98 -10.91
C GLY A 119 11.79 7.67 -9.80
N THR A 120 11.32 7.52 -8.57
CA THR A 120 12.16 7.18 -7.41
C THR A 120 12.78 5.78 -7.52
N ASN A 121 13.83 5.52 -6.75
CA ASN A 121 14.44 4.19 -6.69
C ASN A 121 13.47 3.19 -6.05
N GLY A 122 13.50 1.93 -6.51
CA GLY A 122 12.60 0.88 -6.02
C GLY A 122 11.20 0.86 -6.62
N ILE A 123 10.85 1.78 -7.54
CA ILE A 123 9.52 1.80 -8.20
C ILE A 123 9.38 0.79 -9.36
N GLY A 124 10.43 0.03 -9.66
CA GLY A 124 10.40 -1.00 -10.71
C GLY A 124 10.87 -0.58 -12.11
N LYS A 125 11.56 0.56 -12.25
CA LYS A 125 12.11 1.02 -13.55
C LYS A 125 13.00 -0.04 -14.21
N SER A 126 13.96 -0.57 -13.45
CA SER A 126 14.87 -1.61 -13.93
C SER A 126 14.15 -2.92 -14.24
N THR A 127 13.11 -3.26 -13.49
CA THR A 127 12.26 -4.44 -13.75
C THR A 127 11.46 -4.27 -15.04
N ALA A 128 10.88 -3.09 -15.28
CA ALA A 128 10.18 -2.78 -16.53
C ALA A 128 11.10 -2.88 -17.75
N LEU A 129 12.32 -2.34 -17.65
CA LEU A 129 13.34 -2.46 -18.71
C LEU A 129 13.75 -3.91 -18.98
N LYS A 130 13.94 -4.73 -17.93
CA LYS A 130 14.28 -6.16 -18.10
C LYS A 130 13.17 -6.94 -18.79
N ILE A 131 11.91 -6.61 -18.51
CA ILE A 131 10.73 -7.24 -19.14
C ILE A 131 10.64 -6.84 -20.61
N LEU A 132 10.74 -5.53 -20.92
CA LEU A 132 10.72 -5.05 -22.31
C LEU A 132 11.90 -5.57 -23.14
N ALA A 133 13.06 -5.80 -22.50
CA ALA A 133 14.23 -6.40 -23.13
C ALA A 133 14.14 -7.93 -23.29
N GLY A 134 13.04 -8.57 -22.87
CA GLY A 134 12.87 -10.03 -22.93
C GLY A 134 13.75 -10.82 -21.96
N LYS A 135 14.53 -10.15 -21.10
CA LYS A 135 15.42 -10.80 -20.11
C LYS A 135 14.67 -11.34 -18.90
N GLN A 136 13.43 -10.90 -18.69
CA GLN A 136 12.57 -11.34 -17.60
C GLN A 136 11.13 -11.48 -18.07
N LYS A 137 10.53 -12.67 -17.89
CA LYS A 137 9.14 -12.95 -18.27
C LYS A 137 8.17 -12.37 -17.23
N PRO A 138 7.14 -11.60 -17.63
CA PRO A 138 6.11 -11.13 -16.71
C PRO A 138 5.26 -12.32 -16.26
N ASN A 139 4.81 -12.32 -15.01
CA ASN A 139 4.05 -13.43 -14.45
C ASN A 139 2.61 -13.05 -14.08
N LEU A 140 2.19 -11.84 -14.43
CA LEU A 140 0.84 -11.31 -14.20
C LEU A 140 0.37 -11.41 -12.73
N GLY A 141 1.32 -11.47 -11.79
CA GLY A 141 1.05 -11.65 -10.37
C GLY A 141 0.94 -13.10 -9.89
N ARG A 142 0.96 -14.08 -10.81
CA ARG A 142 1.03 -15.52 -10.55
C ARG A 142 2.48 -15.95 -10.36
N HIS A 143 2.99 -15.82 -9.15
CA HIS A 143 4.40 -16.14 -8.83
C HIS A 143 4.64 -17.63 -8.60
N ASP A 144 3.66 -18.34 -8.05
CA ASP A 144 3.76 -19.79 -7.77
C ASP A 144 3.58 -20.65 -9.03
N ASN A 145 2.78 -20.18 -9.97
CA ASN A 145 2.55 -20.83 -11.26
C ASN A 145 2.61 -19.78 -12.39
N PRO A 146 3.82 -19.44 -12.88
CA PRO A 146 3.97 -18.44 -13.90
C PRO A 146 3.34 -18.92 -15.23
N PRO A 147 2.53 -18.07 -15.90
CA PRO A 147 1.85 -18.42 -17.14
C PRO A 147 2.85 -18.70 -18.28
N ASP A 148 2.42 -19.50 -19.26
CA ASP A 148 3.24 -19.77 -20.42
C ASP A 148 3.32 -18.55 -21.37
N CYS A 149 4.31 -18.51 -22.26
CA CYS A 149 4.55 -17.34 -23.13
C CYS A 149 3.34 -17.03 -24.02
N GLN A 150 2.54 -18.03 -24.36
CA GLN A 150 1.31 -17.89 -25.15
C GLN A 150 0.16 -17.21 -24.38
N GLU A 151 0.13 -17.28 -23.05
CA GLU A 151 -0.88 -16.61 -22.21
C GLU A 151 -0.53 -15.15 -21.90
N ILE A 152 0.70 -14.74 -22.21
CA ILE A 152 1.25 -13.40 -21.92
C ILE A 152 1.10 -12.43 -23.11
N LEU A 153 0.96 -12.98 -24.33
CA LEU A 153 0.81 -12.24 -25.59
C LEU A 153 -0.64 -11.79 -25.83
#